data_AF-A0A5C3EKW7-F1
#
_entry.id   AF-A0A5C3EKW7-F1
#
_cell.length_a   1.000
_cell.length_b   1.000
_cell.length_c   1.000
_cell.angle_alpha   90.00
_cell.angle_beta   90.00
_cell.angle_gamma   90.00
#
_symmetry.space_group_name_H-M   'P 1'
#
loop_
_entity.id
_entity.type
_entity.pdbx_description
1 polymer ?
#
loop_
_entity_poly.entity_id
_entity_poly.type
_entity_poly.pdbx_seq_one_letter_code
_entity_poly.pdbx_strand_id
1 'polypeptide(L)'
;MYHRLLTASFVVALLILLYRNRQFFLSLLPEALTSRLPPALQPTPSGLPYSSAPASAPSSLFSRLFGSLPGSSRYSRVPGFDWSSNLQNGLSSTLFDINENIDGGDSRSGLDPRGAQDVQTIMQTQGVTFDQARLIRHKQILVQNNIDPNTGMPLDSKAVTTLGDRAGSSRAA
;
A
#
# COMPACT_ATOMS: atom_id res chain seq x y z
N MET A 1 31.79 35.36 -18.95
CA MET A 1 30.60 34.87 -19.68
C MET A 1 29.95 33.65 -19.03
N TYR A 2 30.71 32.80 -18.30
CA TYR A 2 30.18 31.59 -17.65
C TYR A 2 29.21 31.80 -16.48
N HIS A 3 29.34 32.90 -15.73
CA HIS A 3 28.46 33.15 -14.57
C HIS A 3 26.99 33.34 -14.95
N ARG A 4 26.69 33.89 -16.14
CA ARG A 4 25.30 34.05 -16.62
C ARG A 4 24.67 32.73 -17.02
N LEU A 5 25.46 31.80 -17.57
CA LEU A 5 25.01 30.45 -17.91
C LEU A 5 24.80 29.61 -16.65
N LEU A 6 25.70 29.74 -15.66
CA LEU A 6 25.59 29.05 -14.38
C LEU A 6 24.34 29.48 -13.60
N THR A 7 24.06 30.78 -13.50
CA THR A 7 22.87 31.27 -12.79
C THR A 7 21.59 30.88 -13.51
N ALA A 8 21.55 30.94 -14.85
CA ALA A 8 20.40 30.48 -15.63
C ALA A 8 20.13 28.99 -15.41
N SER A 9 21.17 28.14 -15.47
CA SER A 9 21.04 26.70 -15.23
C SER A 9 20.58 26.39 -13.80
N PHE A 10 21.06 27.14 -12.80
CA PHE A 10 20.65 26.98 -11.41
C PHE A 10 19.17 27.30 -11.22
N VAL A 11 18.69 28.40 -11.81
CA VAL A 11 17.27 28.80 -11.75
C VAL A 11 16.38 27.76 -12.43
N VAL A 12 16.79 27.24 -13.59
CA VAL A 12 16.05 26.19 -14.30
C VAL A 12 15.99 24.90 -13.47
N ALA A 13 17.11 24.47 -12.89
CA ALA A 13 17.15 23.30 -12.01
C ALA A 13 16.27 23.49 -10.76
N LEU A 14 16.28 24.68 -10.17
CA LEU A 14 15.42 25.05 -9.04
C LEU A 14 13.94 24.97 -9.42
N LEU A 15 13.55 25.52 -10.58
CA LEU A 15 12.17 25.46 -11.08
C LEU A 15 11.71 24.03 -11.33
N ILE A 16 12.56 23.19 -11.92
CA ILE A 16 12.27 21.77 -12.14
C ILE A 16 12.08 21.05 -10.81
N LEU A 17 12.95 21.31 -9.82
CA LEU A 17 12.86 20.69 -8.51
C LEU A 17 11.60 21.13 -7.76
N LEU A 18 11.25 22.41 -7.81
CA LEU A 18 10.01 22.96 -7.25
C LEU A 18 8.77 22.35 -7.92
N TYR A 19 8.78 22.20 -9.24
CA TYR A 19 7.66 21.61 -9.98
C TYR A 19 7.49 20.12 -9.68
N ARG A 20 8.60 19.38 -9.59
CA ARG A 20 8.61 17.95 -9.24
C ARG A 20 8.16 17.71 -7.80
N ASN A 21 8.57 18.56 -6.86
CA ASN A 21 8.19 18.50 -5.45
C ASN A 21 7.00 19.41 -5.08
N ARG A 22 6.19 19.86 -6.05
CA ARG A 22 5.14 20.88 -5.81
C ARG A 22 4.17 20.52 -4.69
N GLN A 23 3.82 19.24 -4.56
CA GLN A 23 2.87 18.77 -3.55
C GLN A 23 3.41 18.94 -2.12
N PHE A 24 4.71 18.73 -1.93
CA PHE A 24 5.38 18.99 -0.66
C PHE A 24 5.38 20.49 -0.35
N PHE A 25 5.79 21.33 -1.29
CA PHE A 25 5.81 22.78 -1.06
C PHE A 25 4.42 23.38 -0.79
N LEU A 26 3.36 22.87 -1.44
CA LEU A 26 1.98 23.29 -1.17
C LEU A 26 1.52 22.99 0.26
N SER A 27 2.05 21.93 0.89
CA SER A 27 1.77 21.62 2.30
C SER A 27 2.50 22.52 3.32
N LEU A 28 3.56 23.22 2.89
CA LEU A 28 4.28 24.18 3.73
C LEU A 28 3.69 25.59 3.67
N LEU A 29 2.72 25.85 2.79
CA LEU A 29 2.07 27.16 2.70
C LEU A 29 1.11 27.38 3.88
N PRO A 30 1.16 28.56 4.54
CA PRO A 30 0.18 28.95 5.55
C PRO A 30 -1.24 28.93 4.97
N GLU A 31 -2.23 28.45 5.73
CA GLU A 31 -3.64 28.31 5.30
C GLU A 31 -4.28 29.61 4.79
N ALA A 32 -3.74 30.77 5.14
CA ALA A 32 -4.24 32.04 4.62
C ALA A 32 -4.10 32.15 3.08
N LEU A 33 -3.10 31.48 2.47
CA LEU A 33 -2.82 31.56 1.04
C LEU A 33 -3.51 30.46 0.23
N THR A 34 -3.91 29.34 0.85
CA THR A 34 -4.65 28.28 0.15
C THR A 34 -6.04 28.73 -0.30
N SER A 35 -6.67 29.63 0.46
CA SER A 35 -7.96 30.24 0.09
C SER A 35 -7.90 31.15 -1.15
N ARG A 36 -6.71 31.53 -1.62
CA ARG A 36 -6.47 32.49 -2.70
C ARG A 36 -5.92 31.85 -3.98
N LEU A 37 -5.67 30.54 -3.99
CA LEU A 37 -5.14 29.83 -5.16
C LEU A 37 -6.22 29.66 -6.24
N PRO A 38 -5.86 29.79 -7.54
CA PRO A 38 -6.78 29.59 -8.65
C PRO A 38 -7.31 28.14 -8.67
N PRO A 39 -8.54 27.90 -9.19
CA PRO A 39 -9.22 26.61 -9.11
C PRO A 39 -8.43 25.43 -9.67
N ALA A 40 -7.58 25.67 -10.67
CA ALA A 40 -6.73 24.66 -11.30
C ALA A 40 -5.63 24.09 -10.37
N LEU A 41 -5.33 24.76 -9.26
CA LEU A 41 -4.31 24.36 -8.29
C LEU A 41 -4.90 23.93 -6.95
N GLN A 42 -6.23 23.94 -6.83
CA GLN A 42 -6.91 23.42 -5.65
C GLN A 42 -6.93 21.90 -5.72
N PRO A 43 -6.57 21.19 -4.64
CA PRO A 43 -6.69 19.74 -4.59
C PRO A 43 -8.18 19.39 -4.71
N THR A 44 -8.56 18.81 -5.85
CA THR A 44 -9.93 18.41 -6.11
C THR A 44 -10.25 17.26 -5.15
N PRO A 45 -11.24 17.38 -4.26
CA PRO A 45 -11.69 16.23 -3.50
C PRO A 45 -12.31 15.25 -4.51
N SER A 46 -11.60 14.18 -4.81
CA SER A 46 -12.09 13.07 -5.61
C SER A 46 -13.12 12.29 -4.81
N GLY A 47 -14.28 12.90 -4.57
CA GLY A 47 -15.50 12.25 -4.13
C GLY A 47 -16.41 12.07 -5.35
N LEU A 48 -16.57 10.82 -5.79
CA LEU A 48 -17.51 10.48 -6.84
C LEU A 48 -18.94 10.86 -6.42
N PRO A 49 -19.78 11.38 -7.32
CA PRO A 49 -21.16 11.72 -7.03
C PRO A 49 -22.01 10.44 -7.04
N TYR A 50 -22.42 9.96 -5.87
CA TYR A 50 -23.56 9.04 -5.81
C TYR A 50 -24.84 9.87 -5.71
N SER A 51 -25.62 9.76 -6.78
CA SER A 51 -26.97 10.26 -6.99
C SER A 51 -27.95 9.64 -5.98
N SER A 52 -28.78 10.47 -5.36
CA SER A 52 -30.25 10.35 -5.47
C SER A 52 -30.91 11.52 -4.74
N ALA A 53 -31.63 12.35 -5.51
CA ALA A 53 -32.59 13.29 -4.95
C ALA A 53 -33.77 12.53 -4.32
N PRO A 54 -34.46 13.13 -3.35
CA PRO A 54 -35.75 13.67 -3.75
C PRO A 54 -35.97 15.12 -3.29
N ALA A 55 -36.88 15.76 -4.02
CA ALA A 55 -37.32 17.12 -3.84
C ALA A 55 -38.02 17.35 -2.48
N SER A 56 -38.05 18.63 -2.09
CA SER A 56 -38.92 19.29 -1.09
C SER A 56 -38.53 19.19 0.40
N ALA A 57 -37.87 20.24 0.91
CA ALA A 57 -38.21 20.93 2.17
C ALA A 57 -37.25 22.11 2.46
N PRO A 58 -37.71 23.18 3.13
CA PRO A 58 -37.03 24.47 3.20
C PRO A 58 -35.94 24.53 4.30
N SER A 59 -34.86 25.24 3.96
CA SER A 59 -33.94 25.97 4.84
C SER A 59 -34.01 25.65 6.36
N SER A 60 -33.43 24.54 6.76
CA SER A 60 -33.15 24.24 8.17
C SER A 60 -31.81 24.87 8.59
N LEU A 61 -31.90 26.15 8.99
CA LEU A 61 -30.85 26.91 9.71
C LEU A 61 -30.35 26.20 11.00
N PHE A 62 -31.06 25.16 11.43
CA PHE A 62 -30.78 24.36 12.62
C PHE A 62 -29.63 23.35 12.47
N SER A 63 -29.19 23.04 11.25
CA SER A 63 -28.11 22.07 10.99
C SER A 63 -26.71 22.56 11.41
N ARG A 64 -26.59 23.83 11.82
CA ARG A 64 -25.30 24.50 12.06
C ARG A 64 -24.80 24.49 13.50
N LEU A 65 -25.59 24.03 14.47
CA LEU A 65 -25.20 24.19 15.89
C LEU A 65 -24.70 22.92 16.59
N PHE A 66 -25.00 21.72 16.07
CA PHE A 66 -24.58 20.47 16.73
C PHE A 66 -24.17 19.42 15.69
N GLY A 67 -22.96 19.54 15.15
CA GLY A 67 -22.51 18.60 14.13
C GLY A 67 -21.05 18.75 13.74
N SER A 68 -20.16 19.02 14.70
CA SER A 68 -18.72 18.94 14.45
C SER A 68 -18.00 18.40 15.67
N LEU A 69 -18.29 17.15 16.01
CA LEU A 69 -17.30 16.33 16.68
C LEU A 69 -16.32 15.88 15.58
N PRO A 70 -15.03 16.27 15.62
CA PRO A 70 -14.02 15.78 14.69
C PRO A 70 -13.61 14.38 15.16
N GLY A 71 -14.53 13.43 15.04
CA GLY A 71 -14.34 12.05 15.41
C GLY A 71 -14.56 11.18 14.19
N SER A 72 -13.53 10.40 13.85
CA SER A 72 -13.56 9.34 12.84
C SER A 72 -13.34 9.76 11.39
N SER A 73 -12.10 10.12 11.07
CA SER A 73 -11.39 9.67 9.86
C SER A 73 -9.89 9.96 10.01
N ARG A 74 -9.28 9.48 11.10
CA ARG A 74 -7.82 9.53 11.29
C ARG A 74 -7.09 8.34 10.66
N TYR A 75 -7.64 7.80 9.59
CA TYR A 75 -6.94 6.86 8.74
C TYR A 75 -6.86 7.49 7.36
N SER A 76 -5.74 8.13 7.05
CA SER A 76 -5.39 8.34 5.64
C SER A 76 -4.90 6.99 5.12
N ARG A 77 -5.42 6.55 3.96
CA ARG A 77 -4.82 5.40 3.29
C ARG A 77 -3.36 5.75 3.02
N VAL A 78 -2.46 4.87 3.46
CA VAL A 78 -1.07 4.95 3.03
C VAL A 78 -1.10 4.85 1.50
N PRO A 79 -0.50 5.79 0.75
CA PRO A 79 -0.43 5.68 -0.71
C PRO A 79 0.41 4.44 -1.03
N GLY A 80 -0.23 3.34 -1.42
CA GLY A 80 0.47 2.10 -1.72
C GLY A 80 -0.46 0.89 -1.75
N PHE A 81 -0.44 0.17 -2.89
CA PHE A 81 -1.04 -1.15 -3.11
C PHE A 81 -2.54 -1.26 -2.77
N ASP A 82 -3.39 -0.81 -3.69
CA ASP A 82 -4.84 -1.09 -3.69
C ASP A 82 -5.14 -2.40 -4.45
N TRP A 83 -6.24 -3.08 -4.13
CA TRP A 83 -6.66 -4.32 -4.82
C TRP A 83 -6.69 -4.20 -6.35
N SER A 84 -7.23 -3.09 -6.87
CA SER A 84 -7.29 -2.82 -8.31
C SER A 84 -5.90 -2.70 -8.94
N SER A 85 -4.95 -2.08 -8.23
CA SER A 85 -3.56 -2.00 -8.67
C SER A 85 -2.88 -3.38 -8.65
N ASN A 86 -3.22 -4.24 -7.69
CA ASN A 86 -2.68 -5.59 -7.59
C ASN A 86 -3.13 -6.44 -8.77
N LEU A 87 -4.42 -6.34 -9.13
CA LEU A 87 -4.97 -7.01 -10.29
C LEU A 87 -4.30 -6.56 -11.59
N GLN A 88 -4.13 -5.25 -11.79
CA GLN A 88 -3.44 -4.68 -12.95
C GLN A 88 -1.99 -5.13 -13.07
N ASN A 89 -1.31 -5.34 -11.93
CA ASN A 89 0.06 -5.83 -11.89
C ASN A 89 0.17 -7.38 -11.97
N GLY A 90 -0.93 -8.09 -12.22
CA GLY A 90 -0.93 -9.54 -12.32
C GLY A 90 -0.69 -10.26 -10.99
N LEU A 91 -0.97 -9.61 -9.86
CA LEU A 91 -0.86 -10.19 -8.51
C LEU A 91 -2.13 -10.95 -8.10
N SER A 92 -2.66 -11.75 -9.02
CA SER A 92 -3.82 -12.62 -8.81
C SER A 92 -3.66 -13.89 -9.64
N SER A 93 -4.22 -15.00 -9.14
CA SER A 93 -4.21 -16.31 -9.78
C SER A 93 -5.50 -17.06 -9.49
N THR A 94 -5.70 -18.22 -10.11
CA THR A 94 -6.87 -19.08 -9.84
C THR A 94 -6.96 -19.52 -8.37
N LEU A 95 -5.82 -19.72 -7.70
CA LEU A 95 -5.77 -20.10 -6.27
C LEU A 95 -5.81 -18.87 -5.34
N PHE A 96 -5.72 -17.67 -5.91
CA PHE A 96 -5.71 -16.41 -5.19
C PHE A 96 -6.45 -15.34 -6.00
N ASP A 97 -7.76 -15.50 -6.04
CA ASP A 97 -8.65 -14.56 -6.68
C ASP A 97 -8.91 -13.37 -5.74
N ILE A 98 -8.80 -12.16 -6.29
CA ILE A 98 -9.03 -10.91 -5.57
C ILE A 98 -10.21 -10.11 -6.15
N ASN A 99 -10.84 -10.60 -7.21
CA ASN A 99 -11.94 -9.89 -7.89
C ASN A 99 -13.14 -9.70 -6.96
N GLU A 100 -13.51 -10.72 -6.17
CA GLU A 100 -14.61 -10.62 -5.20
C GLU A 100 -14.35 -9.53 -4.13
N ASN A 101 -13.09 -9.36 -3.71
CA ASN A 101 -12.73 -8.32 -2.75
C ASN A 101 -12.82 -6.91 -3.35
N ILE A 102 -12.54 -6.78 -4.65
CA ILE A 102 -12.69 -5.53 -5.41
C ILE A 102 -14.18 -5.19 -5.54
N ASP A 103 -15.00 -6.16 -5.96
CA ASP A 103 -16.44 -5.99 -6.17
C ASP A 103 -17.17 -5.73 -4.85
N GLY A 104 -16.74 -6.39 -3.77
CA GLY A 104 -17.24 -6.17 -2.41
C GLY A 104 -16.76 -4.88 -1.76
N GLY A 105 -15.90 -4.10 -2.43
CA GLY A 105 -15.39 -2.83 -1.92
C GLY A 105 -14.55 -2.97 -0.64
N ASP A 106 -13.79 -4.07 -0.49
CA ASP A 106 -12.96 -4.30 0.69
C ASP A 106 -11.93 -3.16 0.84
N SER A 107 -11.95 -2.53 2.00
CA SER A 107 -11.09 -1.39 2.34
C SER A 107 -9.67 -1.78 2.71
N ARG A 108 -9.40 -3.07 2.96
CA ARG A 108 -8.05 -3.57 3.26
C ARG A 108 -7.18 -3.52 2.00
N SER A 109 -5.87 -3.30 2.17
CA SER A 109 -4.91 -3.35 1.05
C SER A 109 -4.67 -4.79 0.54
N GLY A 110 -4.98 -5.79 1.38
CA GLY A 110 -4.90 -7.20 1.03
C GLY A 110 -3.49 -7.77 1.08
N LEU A 111 -2.67 -7.34 0.12
CA LEU A 111 -1.26 -7.72 0.04
C LEU A 111 -0.41 -6.66 0.76
N ASP A 112 0.55 -7.11 1.56
CA ASP A 112 1.56 -6.22 2.13
C ASP A 112 2.33 -5.50 1.00
N PRO A 113 2.44 -4.16 1.00
CA PRO A 113 3.08 -3.42 -0.08
C PRO A 113 4.50 -3.86 -0.39
N ARG A 114 5.29 -4.20 0.65
CA ARG A 114 6.67 -4.70 0.46
C ARG A 114 6.64 -6.08 -0.16
N GLY A 115 5.81 -6.98 0.37
CA GLY A 115 5.71 -8.32 -0.18
C GLY A 115 5.16 -8.39 -1.59
N ALA A 116 4.24 -7.51 -1.94
CA ALA A 116 3.73 -7.40 -3.29
C ALA A 116 4.80 -6.92 -4.27
N GLN A 117 5.63 -5.94 -3.88
CA GLN A 117 6.78 -5.49 -4.66
C GLN A 117 7.85 -6.58 -4.82
N ASP A 118 8.15 -7.35 -3.77
CA ASP A 118 9.09 -8.48 -3.85
C ASP A 118 8.60 -9.54 -4.84
N VAL A 119 7.31 -9.89 -4.79
CA VAL A 119 6.70 -10.86 -5.70
C VAL A 119 6.77 -10.35 -7.14
N GLN A 120 6.43 -9.08 -7.40
CA GLN A 120 6.60 -8.48 -8.73
C GLN A 120 8.05 -8.56 -9.21
N THR A 121 9.02 -8.29 -8.32
CA THR A 121 10.44 -8.36 -8.65
C THR A 121 10.84 -9.79 -9.02
N ILE A 122 10.38 -10.81 -8.28
CA ILE A 122 10.64 -12.22 -8.58
C ILE A 122 10.00 -12.62 -9.91
N MET A 123 8.77 -12.19 -10.18
CA MET A 123 8.09 -12.42 -11.46
C MET A 123 8.87 -11.83 -12.63
N GLN A 124 9.33 -10.58 -12.51
CA GLN A 124 10.10 -9.89 -13.56
C GLN A 124 11.49 -10.49 -13.77
N THR A 125 12.18 -10.86 -12.69
CA THR A 125 13.56 -11.37 -12.76
C THR A 125 13.64 -12.83 -13.20
N GLN A 126 12.69 -13.67 -12.78
CA GLN A 126 12.71 -15.11 -13.06
C GLN A 126 11.72 -15.55 -14.13
N GLY A 127 10.83 -14.65 -14.58
CA GLY A 127 9.83 -14.97 -15.60
C GLY A 127 8.79 -16.02 -15.14
N VAL A 128 8.51 -16.07 -13.85
CA VAL A 128 7.62 -17.06 -13.23
C VAL A 128 6.21 -16.50 -13.00
N THR A 129 5.25 -17.40 -12.82
CA THR A 129 3.86 -17.03 -12.48
C THR A 129 3.76 -16.46 -11.06
N PHE A 130 2.65 -15.75 -10.77
CA PHE A 130 2.39 -15.16 -9.45
C PHE A 130 2.50 -16.16 -8.30
N ASP A 131 1.91 -17.35 -8.44
CA ASP A 131 1.94 -18.38 -7.39
C ASP A 131 3.35 -18.93 -7.17
N GLN A 132 4.10 -19.14 -8.26
CA GLN A 132 5.50 -19.55 -8.17
C GLN A 132 6.36 -18.47 -7.50
N ALA A 133 6.17 -17.20 -7.87
CA ALA A 133 6.86 -16.09 -7.24
C ALA A 133 6.58 -15.98 -5.74
N ARG A 134 5.32 -16.18 -5.33
CA ARG A 134 4.93 -16.25 -3.91
C ARG A 134 5.63 -17.39 -3.19
N LEU A 135 5.67 -18.57 -3.79
CA LEU A 135 6.36 -19.73 -3.23
C LEU A 135 7.87 -19.46 -3.07
N ILE A 136 8.51 -18.91 -4.09
CA ILE A 136 9.93 -18.55 -4.06
C ILE A 136 10.21 -17.54 -2.96
N ARG A 137 9.42 -16.46 -2.89
CA ARG A 137 9.54 -15.45 -1.82
C ARG A 137 9.41 -16.08 -0.44
N HIS A 138 8.42 -16.95 -0.26
CA HIS A 138 8.20 -17.61 1.03
C HIS A 138 9.39 -18.49 1.43
N LYS A 139 9.94 -19.26 0.49
CA LYS A 139 11.16 -20.06 0.72
C LYS A 139 12.36 -19.18 1.09
N GLN A 140 12.51 -18.02 0.43
CA GLN A 140 13.57 -17.06 0.77
C GLN A 140 13.43 -16.54 2.20
N ILE A 141 12.20 -16.22 2.64
CA ILE A 141 11.92 -15.76 4.01
C ILE A 141 12.26 -16.86 5.03
N LEU A 142 11.90 -18.13 4.76
CA LEU A 142 12.24 -19.24 5.65
C LEU A 142 13.75 -19.37 5.83
N VAL A 143 14.50 -19.35 4.73
CA VAL A 143 15.98 -19.43 4.77
C VAL A 143 16.57 -18.26 5.55
N GLN A 144 16.07 -17.04 5.34
CA GLN A 144 16.51 -15.84 6.07
C GLN A 144 16.27 -15.93 7.59
N ASN A 145 15.28 -16.72 8.00
CA ASN A 145 14.95 -16.94 9.41
C ASN A 145 15.52 -18.26 9.96
N ASN A 146 16.54 -18.84 9.33
CA ASN A 146 17.14 -20.12 9.74
C ASN A 146 16.12 -21.26 9.81
N ILE A 147 15.18 -21.32 8.86
CA ILE A 147 14.22 -22.41 8.71
C ILE A 147 14.45 -23.08 7.35
N ASP A 148 14.45 -24.41 7.32
CA ASP A 148 14.57 -25.18 6.09
C ASP A 148 13.33 -24.97 5.20
N PRO A 149 13.49 -24.47 3.96
CA PRO A 149 12.38 -24.19 3.06
C PRO A 149 11.64 -25.45 2.57
N ASN A 150 12.20 -26.65 2.73
CA ASN A 150 11.56 -27.90 2.29
C ASN A 150 10.87 -28.62 3.44
N THR A 151 11.52 -28.75 4.60
CA THR A 151 10.96 -29.47 5.76
C THR A 151 10.18 -28.55 6.71
N GLY A 152 10.41 -27.24 6.68
CA GLY A 152 9.87 -26.29 7.66
C GLY A 152 10.53 -26.35 9.04
N MET A 153 11.58 -27.17 9.19
CA MET A 153 12.28 -27.35 10.46
C MET A 153 13.33 -26.26 10.69
N PRO A 154 13.59 -25.86 11.95
CA PRO A 154 14.70 -24.96 12.23
C PRO A 154 16.04 -25.57 11.78
N LEU A 155 16.88 -24.75 11.15
CA LEU A 155 18.26 -25.09 10.77
C LEU A 155 19.24 -24.95 11.95
N ASP A 156 18.76 -24.49 13.10
CA ASP A 156 19.55 -24.38 14.32
C ASP A 156 19.86 -25.77 14.90
N SER A 157 21.15 -26.05 15.12
CA SER A 157 21.63 -27.30 15.70
C SER A 157 21.19 -27.50 17.15
N LYS A 158 20.73 -26.43 17.82
CA LYS A 158 20.20 -26.48 19.19
C LYS A 158 18.68 -26.58 19.24
N ALA A 159 17.99 -26.57 18.10
CA ALA A 159 16.54 -26.68 18.09
C ALA A 159 16.10 -28.06 18.58
N VAL A 160 15.33 -28.09 19.67
CA VAL A 160 14.68 -29.32 20.14
C VAL A 160 13.40 -29.51 19.32
N THR A 161 13.46 -30.44 18.38
CA THR A 161 12.36 -30.71 17.44
C THR A 161 11.46 -31.85 17.87
N THR A 162 11.92 -32.66 18.82
CA THR A 162 11.15 -33.76 19.42
C THR A 162 11.30 -33.71 20.94
N LEU A 163 10.18 -33.75 21.66
CA LEU A 163 10.18 -33.91 23.12
C LEU A 163 10.27 -35.42 23.41
N GLY A 164 11.51 -35.93 23.50
CA GLY A 164 11.87 -37.29 23.90
C GLY A 164 10.74 -38.31 24.01
N ASP A 165 10.33 -38.89 22.89
CA ASP A 165 9.65 -40.18 22.94
C ASP A 165 10.65 -41.19 23.49
N ARG A 166 10.46 -41.57 24.76
CA ARG A 166 11.03 -42.82 25.27
C ARG A 166 10.63 -43.90 24.27
N ALA A 167 11.61 -44.49 23.60
CA ALA A 167 11.50 -45.80 22.98
C ALA A 167 11.15 -46.82 24.08
N GLY A 168 9.88 -46.84 24.47
CA GLY A 168 9.30 -47.74 25.43
C GLY A 168 8.83 -48.98 24.71
N SER A 169 9.71 -49.98 24.64
CA SER A 169 9.35 -51.36 24.93
C SER A 169 8.10 -51.90 24.20
N SER A 170 8.20 -52.22 22.92
CA SER A 170 7.50 -53.41 22.40
C SER A 170 8.23 -54.66 22.95
N ARG A 171 7.98 -54.93 24.24
CA ARG A 171 8.27 -56.23 24.85
C ARG A 171 7.38 -57.26 24.16
N ALA A 172 8.01 -58.39 23.87
CA ALA A 172 7.42 -59.62 23.37
C ALA A 172 6.07 -59.96 24.02
N ALA A 173 5.13 -60.42 23.19
CA ALA A 173 4.17 -61.47 23.49
C ALA A 173 3.84 -62.17 22.16
#